data_AF-A0A661E3I2-F1
#
_entry.id   AF-A0A661E3I2-F1
#
_cell.length_a   1.000
_cell.length_b   1.000
_cell.length_c   1.000
_cell.angle_alpha   90.00
_cell.angle_beta   90.00
_cell.angle_gamma   90.00
#
_symmetry.space_group_name_H-M   'P 1'
#
loop_
_entity.id
_entity.type
_entity.pdbx_description
1 polymer ?
#
loop_
_entity_poly.entity_id
_entity_poly.type
_entity_poly.pdbx_seq_one_letter_code
_entity_poly.pdbx_strand_id
1 'polypeptide(L)'
;MKFVEVKRNTEDFQVAVEEHLIKSLCQNAFGSDFIPKQIEPVTSGRFNSCYRIESNGGDKVILRVAPSSQMPIFRHEQYLMRREASILE
;
A
#
# COMPACT_ATOMS: atom_id res chain seq x y z
N MET A 1 29.90 -12.31 -6.16
CA MET A 1 28.72 -11.57 -5.64
C MET A 1 29.25 -10.43 -4.77
N LYS A 2 28.92 -9.17 -5.06
CA LYS A 2 29.34 -8.00 -4.26
C LYS A 2 28.12 -7.43 -3.55
N PHE A 3 28.19 -7.34 -2.23
CA PHE A 3 27.18 -6.64 -1.44
C PHE A 3 27.59 -5.17 -1.36
N VAL A 4 26.67 -4.27 -1.73
CA VAL A 4 26.87 -2.83 -1.67
C VAL A 4 25.84 -2.28 -0.69
N GLU A 5 26.31 -1.52 0.29
CA GLU A 5 25.44 -0.86 1.25
C GLU A 5 24.65 0.25 0.55
N VAL A 6 23.33 0.17 0.62
CA VAL A 6 22.44 1.21 0.10
C VAL A 6 22.15 2.17 1.25
N LYS A 7 22.63 3.41 1.15
CA LYS A 7 22.23 4.48 2.07
C LYS A 7 20.74 4.72 1.89
N ARG A 8 19.96 4.52 2.96
CA ARG A 8 18.52 4.78 3.01
C ARG A 8 18.25 5.94 3.95
N ASN A 9 17.45 6.90 3.50
CA ASN A 9 16.88 7.97 4.30
C ASN A 9 15.51 7.54 4.86
N THR A 10 15.01 8.22 5.88
CA THR A 10 13.68 7.93 6.47
C THR A 10 12.55 8.01 5.44
N GLU A 11 12.76 8.85 4.42
CA GLU A 11 11.89 9.04 3.26
C GLU A 11 11.86 7.83 2.32
N ASP A 12 12.84 6.92 2.40
CA ASP A 12 12.92 5.66 1.63
C ASP A 12 12.11 4.52 2.29
N PHE A 13 11.40 4.82 3.38
CA PHE A 13 10.48 3.93 4.09
C PHE A 13 9.05 4.48 4.03
N GLN A 14 8.05 3.73 4.52
CA GLN A 14 6.60 4.03 4.47
C GLN A 14 6.26 5.51 4.29
N VAL A 15 5.93 5.90 3.05
CA VAL A 15 5.47 7.24 2.75
C VAL A 15 3.97 7.30 2.99
N ALA A 16 3.54 8.29 3.76
CA ALA A 16 2.12 8.54 3.96
C ALA A 16 1.46 8.82 2.59
N VAL A 17 0.45 8.03 2.27
CA VAL A 17 -0.36 8.21 1.07
C VAL A 17 -1.45 9.23 1.37
N GLU A 18 -1.59 10.20 0.47
CA GLU A 18 -2.64 11.21 0.53
C GLU A 18 -4.05 10.57 0.55
N GLU A 19 -4.94 11.10 1.37
CA GLU A 19 -6.27 10.52 1.60
C GLU A 19 -7.13 10.42 0.32
N HIS A 20 -7.00 11.39 -0.58
CA HIS A 20 -7.72 11.37 -1.87
C HIS A 20 -7.29 10.20 -2.76
N LEU A 21 -6.01 9.80 -2.69
CA LEU A 21 -5.50 8.67 -3.45
C LEU A 21 -6.00 7.35 -2.84
N ILE A 22 -6.04 7.26 -1.50
CA ILE A 22 -6.64 6.12 -0.79
C ILE A 22 -8.09 5.93 -1.21
N LYS A 23 -8.89 7.01 -1.25
CA LYS A 23 -10.29 6.97 -1.70
C LYS A 23 -10.41 6.46 -3.14
N SER A 24 -9.59 7.00 -4.04
CA SER A 24 -9.60 6.60 -5.45
C SER A 24 -9.21 5.12 -5.62
N LEU A 25 -8.23 4.63 -4.86
CA LEU A 25 -7.81 3.23 -4.88
C LEU A 25 -8.94 2.30 -4.40
N CYS A 26 -9.60 2.65 -3.29
CA CYS A 26 -10.72 1.87 -2.78
C CYS A 26 -11.90 1.84 -3.76
N GLN A 27 -12.24 2.97 -4.38
CA GLN A 27 -13.31 3.03 -5.37
C GLN A 27 -12.98 2.22 -6.63
N ASN A 28 -11.73 2.24 -7.08
CA ASN A 28 -11.30 1.44 -8.23
C ASN A 28 -11.35 -0.07 -7.93
N ALA A 29 -11.08 -0.48 -6.70
CA ALA A 29 -11.05 -1.90 -6.31
C ALA A 29 -12.44 -2.46 -5.96
N PHE A 30 -13.26 -1.68 -5.26
CA PHE A 30 -14.52 -2.14 -4.67
C PHE A 30 -15.77 -1.49 -5.31
N GLY A 31 -15.59 -0.58 -6.27
CA GLY A 31 -16.67 0.17 -6.92
C GLY A 31 -16.94 1.53 -6.26
N SER A 32 -17.69 2.38 -6.97
CA SER A 32 -18.00 3.76 -6.55
C SER A 32 -18.75 3.87 -5.22
N ASP A 33 -19.47 2.82 -4.85
CA ASP A 33 -20.31 2.77 -3.65
C ASP A 33 -19.48 2.50 -2.37
N PHE A 34 -18.23 2.07 -2.53
CA PHE A 34 -17.31 1.96 -1.40
C PHE A 34 -16.84 3.35 -0.98
N ILE A 35 -17.42 3.87 0.10
CA ILE A 35 -17.09 5.17 0.67
C ILE A 35 -16.25 4.96 1.93
N PRO A 36 -14.92 5.20 1.89
CA PRO A 36 -14.06 5.14 3.07
C PRO A 36 -14.49 6.18 4.11
N LYS A 37 -14.72 5.75 5.35
CA LYS A 37 -15.12 6.61 6.47
C LYS A 37 -14.04 6.76 7.53
N GLN A 38 -13.38 5.65 7.88
CA GLN A 38 -12.25 5.64 8.80
C GLN A 38 -11.04 5.07 8.08
N ILE A 39 -9.95 5.81 8.06
CA ILE A 39 -8.68 5.42 7.44
C ILE A 39 -7.60 5.55 8.51
N GLU A 40 -7.09 4.42 8.98
CA GLU A 40 -6.10 4.40 10.06
C GLU A 40 -4.80 3.76 9.54
N PRO A 41 -3.65 4.46 9.63
CA PRO A 41 -2.37 3.87 9.29
C PRO A 41 -2.04 2.74 10.28
N VAL A 42 -1.52 1.64 9.74
CA VAL A 42 -1.13 0.47 10.53
C VAL A 42 0.39 0.27 10.41
N THR A 43 1.08 0.33 11.54
CA THR A 43 2.55 0.31 11.61
C THR A 43 3.17 -1.05 11.23
N SER A 44 2.36 -2.08 10.96
CA SER A 44 2.82 -3.44 10.66
C SER A 44 3.17 -3.68 9.18
N GLY A 45 3.04 -2.68 8.30
CA GLY A 45 3.25 -2.81 6.85
C GLY A 45 4.70 -2.98 6.39
N ARG A 46 5.68 -2.79 7.29
CA ARG A 46 7.13 -2.75 7.03
C ARG A 46 7.49 -1.79 5.89
N PHE A 47 7.53 -2.30 4.67
CA PHE A 47 7.95 -1.57 3.48
C PHE A 47 6.78 -0.93 2.71
N ASN A 48 5.58 -1.50 2.86
CA ASN A 48 4.37 -0.95 2.28
C ASN A 48 3.67 -0.05 3.30
N SER A 49 3.00 0.99 2.80
CA SER A 49 2.07 1.76 3.62
C SER A 49 0.79 0.97 3.75
N CYS A 50 0.43 0.62 4.99
CA CYS A 50 -0.76 -0.18 5.29
C CYS A 50 -1.80 0.67 5.99
N TYR A 51 -3.06 0.52 5.58
CA TYR A 51 -4.19 1.22 6.17
C TYR A 51 -5.31 0.24 6.50
N ARG A 52 -5.90 0.40 7.68
CA ARG A 52 -7.20 -0.19 8.00
C ARG A 52 -8.26 0.80 7.54
N ILE A 53 -9.19 0.32 6.72
CA ILE A 53 -10.26 1.15 6.17
C ILE A 53 -11.61 0.55 6.54
N GLU A 54 -12.50 1.38 7.08
CA GLU A 54 -13.91 1.04 7.31
C GLU A 54 -14.80 1.82 6.34
N SER A 55 -15.70 1.12 5.65
CA SER A 55 -16.68 1.71 4.72
C SER A 55 -17.92 2.22 5.46
N ASN A 56 -18.70 3.10 4.83
CA ASN A 56 -20.02 3.47 5.34
C ASN A 56 -20.99 2.28 5.51
N GLY A 57 -20.79 1.20 4.75
CA GLY A 57 -21.55 -0.05 4.86
C GLY A 57 -21.10 -0.95 6.02
N GLY A 58 -20.02 -0.59 6.72
CA GLY A 58 -19.43 -1.37 7.81
C GLY A 58 -18.39 -2.40 7.36
N ASP A 59 -18.05 -2.45 6.07
CA ASP A 59 -17.01 -3.33 5.55
C ASP A 59 -15.64 -2.88 6.05
N LYS A 60 -14.79 -3.85 6.39
CA LYS A 60 -13.43 -3.60 6.88
C LYS A 60 -12.42 -4.21 5.93
N VAL A 61 -11.52 -3.38 5.43
CA VAL A 61 -10.48 -3.81 4.47
C VAL A 61 -9.10 -3.33 4.93
N ILE A 62 -8.07 -4.06 4.50
CA ILE A 62 -6.68 -3.64 4.64
C ILE A 62 -6.19 -3.19 3.27
N LEU A 63 -5.88 -1.90 3.14
CA LEU A 63 -5.22 -1.36 1.96
C LEU A 63 -3.70 -1.45 2.15
N ARG A 64 -3.02 -2.15 1.24
CA ARG A 64 -1.56 -2.20 1.18
C ARG A 64 -1.10 -1.44 -0.07
N VAL A 65 -0.38 -0.34 0.14
CA VAL A 65 0.14 0.49 -0.94
C VAL A 65 1.63 0.25 -1.09
N ALA A 66 2.03 -0.21 -2.28
CA ALA A 66 3.43 -0.34 -2.64
C ALA A 66 4.09 1.05 -2.70
N PRO A 67 5.38 1.17 -2.35
CA PRO A 67 6.12 2.41 -2.55
C PRO A 67 6.19 2.80 -4.04
N SER A 68 6.50 4.07 -4.30
CA SER A 68 6.59 4.58 -5.66
C SER A 68 7.65 3.82 -6.47
N SER A 69 7.43 3.67 -7.78
CA SER A 69 8.39 3.02 -8.68
C SER A 69 9.71 3.80 -8.84
N GLN A 70 9.75 5.04 -8.36
CA GLN A 70 10.94 5.89 -8.34
C GLN A 70 11.83 5.62 -7.12
N MET A 71 11.31 4.96 -6.08
CA MET A 71 12.16 4.51 -4.98
C MET A 71 13.13 3.43 -5.46
N PRO A 72 14.39 3.47 -5.03
CA PRO A 72 15.39 2.46 -5.36
C PRO A 72 15.10 1.16 -4.60
N ILE A 73 14.09 0.44 -5.08
CA ILE A 73 13.65 -0.85 -4.54
C ILE A 73 14.26 -1.99 -5.34
N PHE A 74 14.56 -3.11 -4.67
CA PHE A 74 14.89 -4.33 -5.39
C PHE A 74 13.63 -4.72 -6.17
N ARG A 75 13.66 -4.60 -7.52
CA ARG A 75 12.50 -4.83 -8.41
C ARG A 75 11.74 -6.13 -8.11
N HIS A 76 12.41 -7.14 -7.54
CA HIS A 76 11.79 -8.37 -7.06
C HIS A 76 10.60 -8.16 -6.12
N GLU A 77 10.62 -7.14 -5.25
CA GLU A 77 9.55 -6.89 -4.27
C GLU A 77 8.26 -6.37 -4.91
N GLN A 78 8.34 -5.58 -5.97
CA GLN A 78 7.17 -5.11 -6.72
C GLN A 78 6.40 -6.29 -7.36
N TYR A 79 7.13 -7.33 -7.80
CA TYR A 79 6.52 -8.52 -8.36
C TYR A 79 5.88 -9.43 -7.30
N LEU A 80 6.34 -9.37 -6.03
CA LEU A 80 5.72 -10.13 -4.95
C LEU A 80 4.28 -9.67 -4.68
N MET A 81 4.01 -8.36 -4.68
CA MET A 81 2.65 -7.86 -4.48
C MET A 81 1.71 -8.21 -5.65
N ARG A 82 2.19 -8.13 -6.90
CA ARG A 82 1.40 -8.58 -8.06
C ARG A 82 1.01 -10.05 -7.95
N ARG A 83 1.93 -10.88 -7.46
CA ARG A 83 1.69 -12.30 -7.24
C ARG A 83 0.72 -12.57 -6.09
N GLU A 84 0.80 -11.81 -4.99
CA GLU A 84 -0.16 -11.92 -3.88
C GLU A 84 -1.58 -11.54 -4.33
N ALA A 85 -1.73 -10.51 -5.17
CA ALA A 85 -3.03 -10.11 -5.72
C ALA A 85 -3.64 -11.17 -6.66
N SER A 86 -2.83 -11.83 -7.48
CA SER A 86 -3.29 -12.85 -8.44
C SER A 86 -3.66 -14.21 -7.83
N ILE A 87 -3.42 -14.43 -6.52
CA ILE A 87 -3.80 -15.67 -5.83
C ILE A 87 -5.26 -15.61 -5.34
N LEU A 88 -5.89 -14.44 -5.37
CA LEU A 88 -7.28 -14.23 -4.94
C LEU A 88 -8.31 -14.39 -6.07
N GLU A 89 -7.93 -14.93 -7.23
CA GLU A 89 -8.82 -15.33 -8.34
C GLU A 89 -9.12 -16.83 -8.34
#